data_AF-A0A934EIX1-F1
#
_entry.id   AF-A0A934EIX1-F1
#
_cell.length_a   1.000
_cell.length_b   1.000
_cell.length_c   1.000
_cell.angle_alpha   90.00
_cell.angle_beta   90.00
_cell.angle_gamma   90.00
#
_symmetry.space_group_name_H-M   'P 1'
#
loop_
_entity.id
_entity.type
_entity.pdbx_description
1 polymer ?
#
loop_
_entity_poly.entity_id
_entity_poly.type
_entity_poly.pdbx_seq_one_letter_code
_entity_poly.pdbx_strand_id
1 'polypeptide(L)'
;MNIDKYEEAALVAQKISFAFEDAFHDKEQRKLFYMYFNRYLLRVDPDGELAPYDALILLWRKYPDEFTHMEKEMTEKGLLDD
;
A
#
# COMPACT_ATOMS: atom_id res chain seq x y z
N MET A 1 -18.99 10.39 -0.62
CA MET A 1 -17.53 10.21 -0.72
C MET A 1 -16.91 11.55 -0.41
N ASN A 2 -16.08 11.65 0.64
CA ASN A 2 -15.40 12.90 0.96
C ASN A 2 -14.20 13.00 0.01
N ILE A 3 -14.25 13.94 -0.94
CA ILE A 3 -13.29 14.03 -2.06
C ILE A 3 -11.88 14.23 -1.51
N ASP A 4 -11.72 15.10 -0.52
CA ASP A 4 -10.44 15.41 0.11
C ASP A 4 -9.76 14.16 0.70
N LYS A 5 -10.53 13.32 1.40
CA LYS A 5 -10.00 12.07 1.98
C LYS A 5 -9.61 11.03 0.94
N TYR A 6 -10.29 11.04 -0.21
CA TYR A 6 -9.93 10.15 -1.31
C TYR A 6 -8.65 10.61 -1.99
N GLU A 7 -8.48 11.91 -2.20
CA GLU A 7 -7.27 12.48 -2.78
C GLU A 7 -6.05 12.20 -1.89
N GLU A 8 -6.17 12.38 -0.57
CA GLU A 8 -5.13 12.00 0.38
C GLU A 8 -4.76 10.52 0.27
N ALA A 9 -5.75 9.62 0.30
CA ALA A 9 -5.50 8.18 0.18
C ALA A 9 -4.91 7.79 -1.18
N ALA A 10 -5.31 8.46 -2.26
CA ALA A 10 -4.77 8.22 -3.59
C ALA A 10 -3.31 8.64 -3.71
N LEU A 11 -2.94 9.77 -3.09
CA LEU A 11 -1.54 10.22 -3.02
C LEU A 11 -0.68 9.22 -2.24
N VAL A 12 -1.16 8.74 -1.10
CA VAL A 12 -0.46 7.71 -0.32
C VAL A 12 -0.33 6.40 -1.10
N ALA A 13 -1.42 5.92 -1.71
CA ALA A 13 -1.40 4.71 -2.52
C ALA A 13 -0.42 4.82 -3.70
N GLN A 14 -0.35 5.99 -4.33
CA GLN A 14 0.61 6.27 -5.40
C GLN A 14 2.05 6.26 -4.88
N LYS A 15 2.33 6.92 -3.75
CA LYS A 15 3.64 6.89 -3.10
C LYS A 15 4.10 5.46 -2.83
N ILE A 16 3.22 4.63 -2.25
CA ILE A 16 3.53 3.23 -1.96
C ILE A 16 3.79 2.43 -3.24
N SER A 17 2.99 2.63 -4.29
CA SER A 17 3.17 1.96 -5.57
C SER A 17 4.52 2.30 -6.21
N PHE A 18 4.92 3.58 -6.20
CA PHE A 18 6.21 4.01 -6.74
C PHE A 18 7.39 3.51 -5.90
N ALA A 19 7.29 3.58 -4.57
CA ALA A 19 8.32 3.03 -3.70
C ALA A 19 8.52 1.52 -3.92
N PHE A 20 7.45 0.78 -4.20
CA PHE A 20 7.53 -0.63 -4.56
C PHE A 20 8.21 -0.85 -5.93
N GLU A 21 7.91 -0.04 -6.93
CA GLU A 21 8.54 -0.09 -8.25
C GLU A 21 10.05 0.20 -8.17
N ASP A 22 10.44 1.22 -7.40
CA ASP A 22 11.84 1.57 -7.15
C ASP A 22 12.58 0.44 -6.41
N ALA A 23 11.91 -0.15 -5.40
CA ALA A 23 12.43 -1.28 -4.65
C ALA A 23 12.46 -2.59 -5.45
N PHE A 24 11.88 -2.65 -6.66
CA PHE A 24 11.71 -3.92 -7.39
C PHE A 24 13.04 -4.60 -7.74
N HIS A 25 14.10 -3.80 -7.89
CA HIS A 25 15.47 -4.26 -8.16
C HIS A 25 16.23 -4.66 -6.88
N ASP A 26 15.79 -4.24 -5.70
CA ASP A 26 16.33 -4.66 -4.40
C ASP A 26 15.51 -5.83 -3.84
N LYS A 27 16.12 -7.00 -3.79
CA LYS A 27 15.45 -8.24 -3.35
C LYS A 27 14.97 -8.16 -1.89
N GLU A 28 15.73 -7.52 -1.01
CA GLU A 28 15.41 -7.45 0.42
C GLU A 28 14.29 -6.43 0.66
N GLN A 29 14.36 -5.26 0.03
CA GLN A 29 13.26 -4.28 0.10
C GLN A 29 11.97 -4.82 -0.52
N ARG A 30 12.06 -5.43 -1.70
CA ARG A 30 10.89 -6.04 -2.36
C ARG A 30 10.22 -7.10 -1.50
N LYS A 31 11.00 -7.89 -0.75
CA LYS A 31 10.46 -8.90 0.17
C LYS A 31 9.67 -8.24 1.32
N LEU A 32 10.11 -7.10 1.82
CA LEU A 32 9.38 -6.34 2.83
C LEU A 32 8.05 -5.83 2.28
N PHE A 33 8.03 -5.24 1.08
CA PHE A 33 6.77 -4.83 0.43
C PHE A 33 5.79 -6.00 0.27
N TYR A 34 6.25 -7.15 -0.23
CA TYR A 34 5.39 -8.33 -0.34
C TYR A 34 4.88 -8.84 1.00
N MET A 35 5.66 -8.70 2.09
CA MET A 35 5.19 -9.05 3.44
C MET A 35 3.98 -8.18 3.84
N TYR A 36 4.04 -6.87 3.57
CA TYR A 36 2.95 -5.94 3.84
C TYR A 36 1.76 -6.19 2.92
N PHE A 37 1.98 -6.35 1.62
CA PHE A 37 0.91 -6.63 0.66
C PHE A 37 0.21 -7.95 0.97
N ASN A 38 0.94 -9.00 1.32
CA ASN A 38 0.32 -10.26 1.72
C ASN A 38 -0.50 -10.13 3.00
N ARG A 39 -0.05 -9.31 3.97
CA ARG A 39 -0.77 -9.12 5.24
C ARG A 39 -2.07 -8.34 5.05
N TYR A 40 -2.07 -7.30 4.25
CA TYR A 40 -3.18 -6.35 4.15
C TYR A 40 -4.02 -6.50 2.88
N LEU A 41 -3.38 -6.70 1.73
CA LEU A 41 -4.05 -6.68 0.42
C LEU A 41 -4.77 -7.99 0.09
N LEU A 42 -4.34 -9.15 0.61
CA LEU A 42 -5.05 -10.42 0.39
C LEU A 42 -6.51 -10.40 0.87
N ARG A 43 -6.88 -9.46 1.74
CA ARG A 43 -8.26 -9.27 2.19
C ARG A 43 -9.17 -8.67 1.11
N VAL A 44 -8.60 -7.89 0.21
CA VAL A 44 -9.32 -7.18 -0.86
C VAL A 44 -9.01 -7.71 -2.25
N ASP A 45 -7.85 -8.33 -2.41
CA ASP A 45 -7.35 -8.97 -3.63
C ASP A 45 -6.66 -10.31 -3.26
N PRO A 46 -7.43 -11.37 -2.99
CA PRO A 46 -6.90 -12.66 -2.54
C PRO A 46 -6.02 -13.36 -3.57
N ASP A 47 -6.28 -13.12 -4.85
CA ASP A 47 -5.60 -13.76 -5.98
C ASP A 47 -4.40 -12.92 -6.48
N GLY A 48 -4.25 -11.69 -5.98
CA GLY A 48 -3.14 -10.79 -6.36
C GLY A 48 -3.24 -10.33 -7.82
N GLU A 49 -4.47 -10.19 -8.35
CA GLU A 49 -4.70 -9.83 -9.75
C GLU A 49 -4.63 -8.31 -9.98
N LEU A 50 -4.84 -7.52 -8.92
CA LEU A 50 -4.83 -6.07 -9.02
C LEU A 50 -3.41 -5.52 -8.98
N ALA A 51 -3.19 -4.42 -9.70
CA ALA A 51 -1.98 -3.63 -9.51
C ALA A 51 -1.93 -3.10 -8.06
N PRO A 52 -0.72 -2.92 -7.48
CA PRO A 52 -0.58 -2.47 -6.10
C PRO A 52 -1.41 -1.22 -5.78
N TYR A 53 -1.38 -0.21 -6.65
CA TYR A 53 -2.21 0.99 -6.52
C TYR A 53 -3.71 0.67 -6.39
N ASP A 54 -4.26 -0.16 -7.28
CA ASP A 54 -5.69 -0.49 -7.29
C ASP A 54 -6.09 -1.27 -6.04
N ALA A 55 -5.25 -2.23 -5.62
CA ALA A 55 -5.43 -2.98 -4.39
C ALA A 55 -5.41 -2.08 -3.14
N LEU A 56 -4.51 -1.08 -3.11
CA LEU A 56 -4.38 -0.10 -2.04
C LEU A 56 -5.62 0.81 -1.95
N ILE A 57 -6.10 1.33 -3.08
CA ILE A 57 -7.35 2.10 -3.14
C ILE A 57 -8.53 1.26 -2.66
N LEU A 58 -8.58 -0.02 -3.06
CA LEU A 58 -9.64 -0.92 -2.64
C LEU A 58 -9.57 -1.22 -1.14
N LEU A 59 -8.36 -1.38 -0.59
CA LEU A 59 -8.12 -1.51 0.85
C LEU A 59 -8.63 -0.28 1.60
N TRP A 60 -8.26 0.93 1.18
CA TRP A 60 -8.75 2.16 1.80
C TRP A 60 -10.29 2.26 1.76
N ARG A 61 -10.90 1.93 0.62
CA ARG A 61 -12.37 2.01 0.46
C ARG A 61 -13.11 1.05 1.37
N LYS A 62 -12.59 -0.16 1.58
CA LYS A 62 -13.26 -1.22 2.35
C LYS A 62 -12.85 -1.25 3.82
N TYR A 63 -11.59 -0.92 4.11
CA TYR A 63 -10.91 -1.06 5.39
C TYR A 63 -9.95 0.13 5.62
N PRO A 64 -10.46 1.36 5.79
CA PRO A 64 -9.63 2.56 5.90
C PRO A 64 -8.65 2.51 7.08
N ASP A 65 -9.04 1.90 8.20
CA ASP A 65 -8.18 1.76 9.38
C ASP A 65 -6.97 0.84 9.10
N GLU A 66 -7.18 -0.23 8.33
CA GLU A 66 -6.10 -1.16 7.92
C GLU A 66 -5.14 -0.48 6.93
N PHE A 67 -5.67 0.36 6.03
CA PHE A 67 -4.85 1.15 5.12
C PHE A 67 -3.93 2.11 5.90
N THR A 68 -4.48 2.88 6.84
CA THR A 68 -3.68 3.79 7.69
C THR A 68 -2.69 3.02 8.58
N HIS A 69 -3.07 1.83 9.07
CA HIS A 69 -2.16 1.01 9.86
C HIS A 69 -0.99 0.49 9.04
N MET A 70 -1.25 0.02 7.81
CA MET A 70 -0.23 -0.44 6.88
C MET A 70 0.73 0.68 6.49
N GLU A 71 0.23 1.85 6.11
CA GLU A 71 1.05 3.04 5.82
C GLU A 71 2.00 3.33 6.98
N LYS A 72 1.46 3.41 8.20
CA LYS A 72 2.25 3.67 9.41
C LYS A 72 3.34 2.62 9.63
N GLU A 73 3.02 1.33 9.53
CA GLU A 73 4.01 0.27 9.71
C GLU A 73 5.12 0.32 8.64
N MET A 74 4.79 0.71 7.41
CA MET A 74 5.76 0.85 6.32
C MET A 74 6.68 2.05 6.53
N THR A 75 6.14 3.19 6.96
CA THR A 75 6.92 4.38 7.35
C THR A 75 7.86 4.07 8.52
N GLU A 76 7.37 3.41 9.58
CA GLU A 76 8.19 3.03 10.74
C GLU A 76 9.34 2.05 10.39
N LYS A 77 9.21 1.29 9.30
CA LYS A 77 10.29 0.44 8.77
C LYS A 77 11.22 1.16 7.79
N GLY A 78 10.98 2.42 7.49
CA GLY A 78 11.75 3.19 6.51
C GLY A 78 11.55 2.73 5.07
N LEU A 79 10.40 2.13 4.75
CA LEU A 79 10.03 1.78 3.37
C LEU A 79 9.41 2.95 2.62
N LEU A 80 8.87 3.91 3.35
CA LEU A 80 8.27 5.13 2.84
C LEU A 80 8.95 6.31 3.53
N ASP A 81 9.15 7.38 2.79
CA ASP A 81 9.55 8.67 3.34
C ASP A 81 8.33 9.37 3.98
N ASP A 82 8.56 10.10 5.09
CA ASP A 82 7.54 10.96 5.76
C ASP A 82 7.00 12.06 4.81
#